data_AF-A0A1Z4LK68-F1
#
_entry.id   AF-A0A1Z4LK68-F1
#
_cell.length_a   1.000
_cell.length_b   1.000
_cell.length_c   1.000
_cell.angle_alpha   90.00
_cell.angle_beta   90.00
_cell.angle_gamma   90.00
#
_symmetry.space_group_name_H-M   'P 1'
#
loop_
_entity.id
_entity.type
_entity.pdbx_description
1 polymer ?
#
loop_
_entity_poly.entity_id
_entity_poly.type
_entity_poly.pdbx_seq_one_letter_code
_entity_poly.pdbx_strand_id
1 'polypeptide(L)'
;MTNYDEFQLNLLVTWDLPIDEQLSEADTVKLSQALSQIKRAIKQVDASNALVIIRDELYKLGSTDVFPAKISSSKTALKSSEIEDFDSHFDVNHVESQQPAFCIVKSLMLAVYRMFVLLDKSNNHFDSLAVERQKQGYISYIHLLSRVYHLQLM
;
A
#
# COMPACT_ATOMS: atom_id res chain seq x y z
N MET A 1 9.86 -8.36 16.22
CA MET A 1 9.63 -6.90 16.09
C MET A 1 10.19 -6.48 14.75
N THR A 2 9.35 -6.27 13.75
CA THR A 2 9.79 -5.68 12.48
C THR A 2 10.05 -4.21 12.74
N ASN A 3 11.28 -3.75 12.48
CA ASN A 3 11.66 -2.36 12.67
C ASN A 3 10.97 -1.56 11.56
N TYR A 4 9.92 -0.79 11.90
CA TYR A 4 9.09 -0.14 10.88
C TYR A 4 9.75 1.11 10.26
N ASP A 5 10.97 1.45 10.70
CA ASP A 5 11.71 2.63 10.25
C ASP A 5 12.51 2.40 8.94
N GLU A 6 12.68 1.16 8.47
CA GLU A 6 13.39 0.82 7.22
C GLU A 6 12.49 0.08 6.21
N PHE A 7 11.38 0.69 5.76
CA PHE A 7 10.63 0.12 4.63
C PHE A 7 11.05 0.75 3.31
N GLN A 8 11.59 -0.07 2.42
CA GLN A 8 11.65 0.27 1.02
C GLN A 8 10.25 0.12 0.40
N LEU A 9 9.89 0.99 -0.54
CA LEU A 9 8.58 0.89 -1.18
C LEU A 9 8.62 -0.25 -2.19
N ASN A 10 7.96 -1.35 -1.86
CA ASN A 10 7.78 -2.46 -2.78
C ASN A 10 6.64 -2.16 -3.74
N LEU A 11 6.99 -1.94 -5.00
CA LEU A 11 6.05 -1.75 -6.11
C LEU A 11 6.00 -3.03 -6.94
N LEU A 12 4.78 -3.55 -7.14
CA LEU A 12 4.61 -4.57 -8.16
C LEU A 12 4.89 -3.98 -9.53
N VAL A 13 5.41 -4.83 -10.41
CA VAL A 13 5.66 -4.48 -11.80
C VAL A 13 4.37 -4.00 -12.48
N THR A 14 4.38 -2.76 -12.95
CA THR A 14 3.16 -2.03 -13.36
C THR A 14 2.48 -2.60 -14.60
N TRP A 15 3.22 -3.29 -15.47
CA TRP A 15 2.69 -3.86 -16.72
C TRP A 15 2.13 -5.28 -16.58
N ASP A 16 2.24 -5.90 -15.40
CA ASP A 16 1.69 -7.22 -15.07
C ASP A 16 0.84 -7.15 -13.78
N LEU A 17 0.14 -6.02 -13.59
CA LEU A 17 -0.77 -5.87 -12.44
C LEU A 17 -1.90 -6.91 -12.50
N PRO A 18 -2.27 -7.51 -11.35
CA PRO A 18 -3.25 -8.59 -11.27
C PRO A 18 -4.70 -8.09 -11.38
N ILE A 19 -5.05 -7.46 -12.51
CA ILE A 19 -6.38 -6.85 -12.70
C ILE A 19 -7.49 -7.89 -12.90
N ASP A 20 -7.12 -9.11 -13.29
CA ASP A 20 -8.04 -10.23 -13.54
C ASP A 20 -7.84 -11.39 -12.55
N GLU A 21 -7.16 -11.15 -11.42
CA GLU A 21 -6.91 -12.18 -10.40
C GLU A 21 -8.22 -12.62 -9.72
N GLN A 22 -8.54 -13.91 -9.82
CA GLN A 22 -9.63 -14.52 -9.07
C GLN A 22 -9.17 -14.89 -7.68
N LEU A 23 -9.64 -14.15 -6.69
CA LEU A 23 -9.38 -14.43 -5.29
C LEU A 23 -10.19 -15.62 -4.79
N SER A 24 -9.63 -16.37 -3.85
CA SER A 24 -10.42 -17.33 -3.07
C SER A 24 -11.44 -16.59 -2.18
N GLU A 25 -12.48 -17.27 -1.72
CA GLU A 25 -13.45 -16.69 -0.78
C GLU A 25 -12.76 -16.23 0.51
N ALA A 26 -11.83 -17.02 1.02
CA ALA A 26 -11.04 -16.68 2.22
C ALA A 26 -10.20 -15.41 2.00
N ASP A 27 -9.55 -15.29 0.84
CA ASP A 27 -8.74 -14.12 0.50
C ASP A 27 -9.61 -12.87 0.27
N THR A 28 -10.77 -13.05 -0.34
CA THR A 28 -11.77 -11.99 -0.54
C THR A 28 -12.20 -11.40 0.81
N VAL A 29 -12.54 -12.25 1.77
CA VAL A 29 -12.91 -11.82 3.14
C VAL A 29 -11.74 -11.10 3.80
N LYS A 30 -10.54 -11.68 3.73
CA LYS A 30 -9.34 -11.13 4.38
C LYS A 30 -8.96 -9.76 3.81
N LEU A 31 -8.95 -9.59 2.49
CA LEU A 31 -8.64 -8.31 1.83
C LEU A 31 -9.75 -7.28 2.02
N SER A 32 -11.02 -7.69 2.01
CA SER A 32 -12.14 -6.80 2.32
C SER A 32 -12.04 -6.24 3.73
N GLN A 33 -11.72 -7.09 4.71
CA GLN A 33 -11.49 -6.66 6.09
C GLN A 33 -10.30 -5.70 6.18
N ALA A 34 -9.18 -6.02 5.54
CA ALA A 34 -7.99 -5.19 5.56
C ALA A 34 -8.27 -3.78 5.01
N LEU A 35 -8.87 -3.68 3.82
CA LEU A 35 -9.25 -2.40 3.21
C LEU A 35 -10.25 -1.61 4.07
N SER A 36 -11.18 -2.29 4.73
CA SER A 36 -12.14 -1.66 5.65
C SER A 36 -11.44 -1.08 6.89
N GLN A 37 -10.44 -1.76 7.43
CA GLN A 37 -9.63 -1.23 8.54
C GLN A 37 -8.76 -0.04 8.11
N ILE A 38 -8.18 -0.05 6.89
CA ILE A 38 -7.48 1.14 6.37
C ILE A 38 -8.43 2.34 6.31
N LYS A 39 -9.63 2.14 5.74
CA LYS A 39 -10.66 3.19 5.64
C LYS A 39 -11.06 3.71 7.02
N ARG A 40 -11.19 2.83 8.01
CA ARG A 40 -11.49 3.20 9.41
C ARG A 40 -10.35 3.99 10.05
N ALA A 41 -9.09 3.63 9.78
CA ALA A 41 -7.91 4.33 10.29
C ALA A 41 -7.81 5.74 9.71
N ILE A 42 -8.04 5.91 8.41
CA ILE A 42 -7.99 7.22 7.73
C ILE A 42 -8.98 8.22 8.36
N LYS A 43 -10.16 7.73 8.76
CA LYS A 43 -11.22 8.52 9.41
C LYS A 43 -10.95 8.87 10.87
N GLN A 44 -9.88 8.34 11.47
CA GLN A 44 -9.52 8.73 12.84
C GLN A 44 -9.04 10.17 12.87
N VAL A 45 -9.43 10.88 13.93
CA VAL A 45 -8.94 12.23 14.24
C VAL A 45 -7.55 12.14 14.86
N ASP A 46 -7.34 11.18 15.75
CA ASP A 46 -6.07 10.94 16.43
C ASP A 46 -5.18 9.98 15.62
N ALA A 47 -3.97 10.45 15.29
CA ALA A 47 -2.96 9.68 14.57
C ALA A 47 -2.52 8.42 15.35
N SER A 48 -2.43 8.50 16.69
CA SER A 48 -2.05 7.35 17.52
C SER A 48 -3.04 6.19 17.39
N ASN A 49 -4.34 6.49 17.41
CA ASN A 49 -5.38 5.48 17.19
C ASN A 49 -5.33 4.89 15.78
N ALA A 50 -5.08 5.72 14.75
CA ALA A 50 -4.91 5.24 13.38
C ALA A 50 -3.72 4.27 13.27
N LEU A 51 -2.59 4.59 13.89
CA LEU A 51 -1.38 3.77 13.90
C LEU A 51 -1.61 2.40 14.56
N VAL A 52 -2.38 2.36 15.65
CA VAL A 52 -2.76 1.09 16.32
C VAL A 52 -3.57 0.22 15.36
N ILE A 53 -4.64 0.77 14.75
CA ILE A 53 -5.50 0.03 13.82
C ILE A 53 -4.67 -0.57 12.65
N ILE A 54 -3.81 0.25 12.04
CA ILE A 54 -3.01 -0.18 10.90
C ILE A 54 -1.98 -1.24 11.30
N ARG A 55 -1.29 -1.06 12.43
CA ARG A 55 -0.30 -2.03 12.91
C ARG A 55 -0.92 -3.38 13.23
N ASP A 56 -2.08 -3.39 13.89
CA ASP A 56 -2.79 -4.64 14.22
C ASP A 56 -3.23 -5.37 12.95
N GLU A 57 -3.70 -4.63 11.94
CA GLU A 57 -4.11 -5.23 10.68
C GLU A 57 -2.91 -5.72 9.85
N LEU A 58 -1.79 -4.99 9.84
CA LEU A 58 -0.53 -5.44 9.21
C LEU A 58 -0.07 -6.78 9.83
N TYR A 59 -0.20 -6.93 11.15
CA TYR A 59 0.14 -8.17 11.84
C TYR A 59 -0.77 -9.34 11.41
N LYS A 60 -2.08 -9.10 11.28
CA LYS A 60 -3.05 -10.11 10.83
C LYS A 60 -2.90 -10.48 9.35
N LEU A 61 -2.55 -9.50 8.51
CA LEU A 61 -2.36 -9.73 7.08
C LEU A 61 -1.20 -10.71 6.85
N GLY A 62 -0.14 -10.57 7.67
CA GLY A 62 1.01 -11.47 7.70
C GLY A 62 2.15 -11.02 6.78
N SER A 63 3.14 -11.90 6.60
CA SER A 63 4.17 -11.72 5.58
C SER A 63 3.57 -11.98 4.20
N THR A 64 4.11 -11.27 3.21
CA THR A 64 3.81 -11.52 1.80
C THR A 64 5.16 -11.79 1.18
N ASP A 65 5.31 -12.94 0.53
CA ASP A 65 6.58 -13.29 -0.10
C ASP A 65 6.75 -12.39 -1.34
N VAL A 66 7.84 -11.64 -1.33
CA VAL A 66 8.23 -10.74 -2.41
C VAL A 66 9.60 -11.14 -2.91
N PHE A 67 9.76 -11.13 -4.22
CA PHE A 67 11.00 -11.47 -4.90
C PHE A 67 11.40 -10.28 -5.78
N PRO A 68 12.69 -9.96 -5.93
CA PRO A 68 13.13 -8.93 -6.87
C PRO A 68 12.60 -9.23 -8.28
N ALA A 69 11.91 -8.27 -8.89
CA ALA A 69 11.39 -8.43 -10.23
C ALA A 69 12.52 -8.46 -11.26
N LYS A 70 12.46 -9.38 -12.22
CA LYS A 70 13.38 -9.36 -13.36
C LYS A 70 12.82 -8.45 -14.46
N ILE A 71 13.10 -7.15 -14.36
CA ILE A 71 12.68 -6.19 -15.37
C ILE A 71 13.52 -6.36 -16.63
N SER A 72 13.01 -7.12 -17.60
CA SER A 72 13.61 -7.27 -18.93
C SER A 72 13.09 -6.27 -19.95
N SER A 73 11.93 -5.66 -19.68
CA SER A 73 11.29 -4.61 -20.47
C SER A 73 10.22 -3.92 -19.62
N SER A 74 10.07 -2.61 -19.77
CA SER A 74 9.01 -1.85 -19.09
C SER A 74 7.70 -1.74 -19.89
N LYS A 75 7.66 -2.34 -21.09
CA LYS A 75 6.62 -2.08 -22.12
C LYS A 75 6.41 -0.56 -22.38
N THR A 76 7.41 0.26 -22.06
CA THR A 76 7.46 1.70 -22.35
C THR A 76 8.66 2.02 -23.25
N ALA A 77 8.76 3.28 -23.68
CA ALA A 77 9.93 3.77 -24.41
C ALA A 77 11.14 4.10 -23.51
N LEU A 78 11.00 3.96 -22.18
CA LEU A 78 12.06 4.27 -21.22
C LEU A 78 13.19 3.24 -21.30
N LYS A 79 14.43 3.72 -21.22
CA LYS A 79 15.63 2.90 -21.10
C LYS A 79 15.74 2.35 -19.67
N SER A 80 16.38 1.20 -19.51
CA SER A 80 16.62 0.61 -18.19
C SER A 80 17.33 1.57 -17.23
N SER A 81 18.29 2.38 -17.72
CA SER A 81 18.99 3.37 -16.91
C SER A 81 18.07 4.49 -16.37
N GLU A 82 17.05 4.89 -17.12
CA GLU A 82 16.09 5.92 -16.68
C GLU A 82 15.16 5.37 -15.60
N ILE A 83 14.88 4.07 -15.65
CA ILE A 83 14.10 3.36 -14.63
C ILE A 83 14.95 3.17 -13.37
N GLU A 84 16.21 2.77 -13.51
CA GLU A 84 17.16 2.63 -12.40
C GLU A 84 17.39 3.97 -11.68
N ASP A 85 17.53 5.07 -12.43
CA ASP A 85 17.65 6.42 -11.86
C ASP A 85 16.39 6.81 -11.06
N PHE A 86 15.19 6.53 -11.60
CA PHE A 86 13.93 6.76 -10.90
C PHE A 86 13.84 5.92 -9.62
N ASP A 87 14.13 4.63 -9.70
CA ASP A 87 14.04 3.69 -8.58
C ASP A 87 15.00 4.08 -7.46
N SER A 88 16.23 4.45 -7.82
CA SER A 88 17.22 4.95 -6.86
C SER A 88 16.82 6.30 -6.25
N HIS A 89 16.15 7.17 -7.00
CA HIS A 89 15.74 8.48 -6.49
C HIS A 89 14.58 8.37 -5.49
N PHE A 90 13.66 7.43 -5.71
CA PHE A 90 12.45 7.25 -4.91
C PHE A 90 12.50 6.06 -3.93
N ASP A 91 13.66 5.42 -3.78
CA ASP A 91 13.86 4.19 -2.98
C ASP A 91 12.80 3.12 -3.28
N VAL A 92 12.56 2.90 -4.57
CA VAL A 92 11.59 1.91 -5.07
C VAL A 92 12.28 0.59 -5.32
N ASN A 93 11.68 -0.49 -4.83
CA ASN A 93 11.98 -1.84 -5.29
C ASN A 93 10.84 -2.38 -6.12
N HIS A 94 11.13 -2.70 -7.37
CA HIS A 94 10.23 -3.49 -8.18
C HIS A 94 10.28 -4.96 -7.74
N VAL A 95 9.12 -5.49 -7.36
CA VAL A 95 8.99 -6.85 -6.84
C VAL A 95 7.92 -7.65 -7.57
N GLU A 96 8.08 -8.96 -7.54
CA GLU A 96 7.07 -9.96 -7.89
C GLU A 96 6.56 -10.61 -6.61
N SER A 97 5.32 -11.07 -6.61
CA SER A 97 4.74 -11.81 -5.47
C SER A 97 3.84 -12.92 -5.98
N GLN A 98 3.81 -14.03 -5.25
CA GLN A 98 2.83 -15.09 -5.47
C GLN A 98 1.42 -14.70 -4.99
N GLN A 99 1.31 -13.61 -4.22
CA GLN A 99 0.06 -13.08 -3.70
C GLN A 99 -0.03 -11.57 -4.00
N PRO A 100 -0.12 -11.19 -5.28
CA PRO A 100 0.04 -9.81 -5.70
C PRO A 100 -1.06 -8.90 -5.13
N ALA A 101 -2.31 -9.35 -5.01
CA ALA A 101 -3.35 -8.60 -4.31
C ALA A 101 -2.99 -8.25 -2.84
N PHE A 102 -2.45 -9.21 -2.10
CA PHE A 102 -1.99 -8.98 -0.73
C PHE A 102 -0.81 -8.02 -0.69
N CYS A 103 0.11 -8.12 -1.65
CA CYS A 103 1.24 -7.21 -1.76
C CYS A 103 0.78 -5.76 -1.96
N ILE A 104 -0.17 -5.51 -2.88
CA ILE A 104 -0.68 -4.16 -3.13
C ILE A 104 -1.38 -3.59 -1.90
N VAL A 105 -2.27 -4.37 -1.27
CA VAL A 105 -3.01 -3.93 -0.08
C VAL A 105 -2.06 -3.65 1.08
N LYS A 106 -1.03 -4.47 1.26
CA LYS A 106 0.00 -4.26 2.27
C LYS A 106 0.83 -3.00 2.01
N SER A 107 1.26 -2.76 0.76
CA SER A 107 1.99 -1.54 0.39
C SER A 107 1.15 -0.28 0.63
N LEU A 108 -0.15 -0.31 0.30
CA LEU A 108 -1.08 0.78 0.63
C LEU A 108 -1.16 1.01 2.14
N MET A 109 -1.29 -0.08 2.91
CA MET A 109 -1.38 -0.03 4.36
C MET A 109 -0.12 0.56 5.00
N LEU A 110 1.07 0.21 4.49
CA LEU A 110 2.35 0.78 4.90
C LEU A 110 2.47 2.27 4.54
N ALA A 111 1.99 2.68 3.36
CA ALA A 111 1.97 4.09 2.96
C ALA A 111 1.07 4.94 3.89
N VAL A 112 -0.11 4.42 4.25
CA VAL A 112 -1.01 5.05 5.23
C VAL A 112 -0.38 5.10 6.62
N TYR A 113 0.27 4.01 7.06
CA TYR A 113 1.01 3.98 8.33
C TYR A 113 2.06 5.10 8.38
N ARG A 114 2.88 5.22 7.33
CA ARG A 114 3.92 6.24 7.22
C ARG A 114 3.38 7.66 7.26
N MET A 115 2.28 7.91 6.55
CA MET A 115 1.61 9.22 6.61
C MET A 115 1.26 9.55 8.08
N PHE A 116 0.64 8.63 8.83
CA PHE A 116 0.30 8.90 10.23
C PHE A 116 1.52 9.04 11.14
N VAL A 117 2.60 8.27 10.92
CA VAL A 117 3.87 8.47 11.66
C VAL A 117 4.44 9.87 11.42
N LEU A 118 4.39 10.36 10.17
CA LEU A 118 4.86 11.71 9.83
C LEU A 118 3.97 12.78 10.46
N LEU A 119 2.66 12.62 10.42
CA LEU A 119 1.71 13.54 11.07
C LEU A 119 1.97 13.63 12.58
N ASP A 120 2.14 12.48 13.25
CA ASP A 120 2.42 12.38 14.68
C ASP A 120 3.76 13.03 15.06
N LYS A 121 4.85 12.67 14.36
CA LYS A 121 6.20 13.25 14.59
C LYS A 121 6.26 14.76 14.32
N SER A 122 5.42 15.26 13.41
CA SER A 122 5.36 16.68 13.05
C SER A 122 4.46 17.52 13.97
N ASN A 123 3.89 16.96 15.04
CA ASN A 123 2.88 17.64 15.87
C ASN A 123 1.75 18.29 15.05
N ASN A 124 1.37 17.68 13.92
CA ASN A 124 0.38 18.22 12.97
C ASN A 124 0.72 19.61 12.39
N HIS A 125 2.00 19.94 12.19
CA HIS A 125 2.40 21.20 11.54
C HIS A 125 2.09 21.26 10.03
N PHE A 126 1.59 20.18 9.43
CA PHE A 126 1.18 20.15 8.03
C PHE A 126 -0.14 20.92 7.80
N ASP A 127 -0.28 21.49 6.60
CA ASP A 127 -1.54 22.10 6.16
C ASP A 127 -2.69 21.09 6.21
N SER A 128 -3.72 21.40 6.99
CA SER A 128 -4.86 20.53 7.21
C SER A 128 -5.62 20.19 5.93
N LEU A 129 -5.66 21.12 4.96
CA LEU A 129 -6.28 20.88 3.66
C LEU A 129 -5.47 19.88 2.83
N ALA A 130 -4.14 19.98 2.85
CA ALA A 130 -3.26 19.04 2.17
C ALA A 130 -3.37 17.63 2.79
N VAL A 131 -3.41 17.54 4.13
CA VAL A 131 -3.61 16.27 4.83
C VAL A 131 -4.94 15.63 4.46
N GLU A 132 -6.03 16.41 4.45
CA GLU A 132 -7.34 15.88 4.09
C GLU A 132 -7.39 15.43 2.64
N ARG A 133 -6.77 16.16 1.70
CA ARG A 133 -6.64 15.73 0.30
C ARG A 133 -5.88 14.40 0.19
N GLN A 134 -4.79 14.24 0.93
CA GLN A 134 -4.04 12.98 0.94
C GLN A 134 -4.89 11.82 1.48
N LYS A 135 -5.64 12.04 2.56
CA LYS A 135 -6.60 11.07 3.11
C LYS A 135 -7.65 10.67 2.07
N GLN A 136 -8.21 11.64 1.35
CA GLN A 136 -9.17 11.36 0.26
C GLN A 136 -8.52 10.57 -0.88
N GLY A 137 -7.27 10.86 -1.25
CA GLY A 137 -6.51 10.09 -2.23
C GLY A 137 -6.39 8.61 -1.85
N TYR A 138 -6.08 8.32 -0.58
CA TYR A 138 -6.07 6.94 -0.08
C TYR A 138 -7.46 6.29 -0.10
N ILE A 139 -8.53 7.03 0.24
CA ILE A 139 -9.91 6.51 0.16
C ILE A 139 -10.28 6.16 -1.29
N SER A 140 -9.94 7.01 -2.26
CA SER A 140 -10.14 6.72 -3.68
C SER A 140 -9.38 5.46 -4.12
N TYR A 141 -8.15 5.28 -3.64
CA TYR A 141 -7.35 4.08 -3.93
C TYR A 141 -7.98 2.82 -3.34
N ILE A 142 -8.51 2.88 -2.11
CA ILE A 142 -9.25 1.77 -1.49
C ILE A 142 -10.47 1.37 -2.34
N HIS A 143 -11.24 2.34 -2.84
CA HIS A 143 -12.38 2.03 -3.72
C HIS A 143 -11.93 1.46 -5.07
N LEU A 144 -10.81 1.92 -5.62
CA LEU A 144 -10.23 1.34 -6.83
C LEU A 144 -9.88 -0.15 -6.61
N LEU A 145 -9.16 -0.48 -5.54
CA LEU A 145 -8.79 -1.86 -5.24
C LEU A 145 -10.01 -2.73 -4.96
N SER A 146 -11.01 -2.21 -4.22
CA SER A 146 -12.27 -2.92 -4.00
C SER A 146 -12.98 -3.25 -5.31
N ARG A 147 -12.97 -2.34 -6.29
CA ARG A 147 -13.55 -2.60 -7.61
C ARG A 147 -12.75 -3.62 -8.41
N VAL A 148 -11.42 -3.49 -8.45
CA VAL A 148 -10.52 -4.38 -9.21
C VAL A 148 -10.66 -5.82 -8.72
N TYR A 149 -10.70 -6.01 -7.40
CA TYR A 149 -10.78 -7.34 -6.79
C TYR A 149 -12.21 -7.78 -6.43
N HIS A 150 -13.23 -7.06 -6.91
CA HIS A 150 -14.64 -7.35 -6.64
C HIS A 150 -15.00 -7.52 -5.14
N LEU A 151 -14.36 -6.73 -4.28
CA LEU A 151 -14.50 -6.79 -2.82
C LEU A 151 -15.68 -5.95 -2.33
N GLN A 152 -16.41 -6.48 -1.35
CA GLN A 152 -17.43 -5.73 -0.61
C GLN A 152 -16.82 -5.15 0.67
N LEU A 153 -16.72 -3.83 0.74
CA LEU A 153 -16.23 -3.14 1.93
C LEU A 153 -17.34 -3.05 2.98
N MET A 154 -17.01 -3.38 4.23
CA MET A 154 -17.91 -3.28 5.39
C MET A 154 -17.87 -1.89 6.03
#